data_AF-A0A4Y9JSM2-F1
#
_entry.id   AF-A0A4Y9JSM2-F1
#
_cell.length_a   1.000
_cell.length_b   1.000
_cell.length_c   1.000
_cell.angle_alpha   90.00
_cell.angle_beta   90.00
_cell.angle_gamma   90.00
#
_symmetry.space_group_name_H-M   'P 1'
#
loop_
_entity.id
_entity.type
_entity.pdbx_description
1 polymer ?
#
loop_
_entity_poly.entity_id
_entity_poly.type
_entity_poly.pdbx_seq_one_letter_code
_entity_poly.pdbx_strand_id
1 'polypeptide(L)'
;MAFWIIVGVMTLILGGIAFYPLLRKPSDYSQQKRDALNKAFYFDRLQEVEQEFEQGKIEDAEQAKLELQQSLLDDIPAQGSPATVSKSHWGKVGFMSLIALIGVVGGGVYWQVGSWFSGTMLEKSHQKLAYFYERIKSEESEPLSEQELNQFAVALRVELQKTPQDDKSWFMLGQLGMALDDGQLALDSFSKASQLQPDNLQYKLRYAQVLLFSADPKDKEQGENVLKEVIRVDHTNVEALGLLAFNAFEKEDYKMAAMTWGMMLKLMPEDDSRRPTIERSIQSALSMEKDNTK
;
A
#
# COMPACT_ATOMS: atom_id res chain seq x y z
N MET A 1 9.16 -10.47 -18.28
CA MET A 1 9.18 -11.90 -18.69
C MET A 1 8.96 -12.84 -17.51
N ALA A 2 9.82 -12.83 -16.47
CA ALA A 2 9.73 -13.77 -15.33
C ALA A 2 8.42 -13.69 -14.52
N PHE A 3 7.88 -12.48 -14.30
CA PHE A 3 6.60 -12.28 -13.60
C PHE A 3 5.44 -13.07 -14.21
N TRP A 4 5.34 -13.08 -15.55
CA TRP A 4 4.29 -13.78 -16.29
C TRP A 4 4.40 -15.30 -16.21
N ILE A 5 5.63 -15.81 -16.18
CA ILE A 5 5.89 -17.25 -16.00
C ILE A 5 5.44 -17.68 -14.60
N ILE A 6 5.76 -16.89 -13.57
CA ILE A 6 5.41 -17.19 -12.18
C ILE A 6 3.88 -17.18 -11.98
N VAL A 7 3.19 -16.15 -12.48
CA VAL A 7 1.73 -16.05 -12.38
C VAL A 7 1.04 -17.18 -13.15
N GLY A 8 1.51 -17.51 -14.35
CA GLY A 8 0.99 -18.64 -15.13
C GLY A 8 1.16 -19.99 -14.42
N VAL A 9 2.32 -20.23 -13.84
CA VAL A 9 2.63 -21.48 -13.11
C VAL A 9 1.79 -21.58 -11.83
N MET A 10 1.68 -20.51 -11.04
CA MET A 10 0.86 -20.50 -9.81
C MET A 10 -0.62 -20.77 -10.11
N THR A 11 -1.16 -20.18 -11.18
CA THR A 11 -2.56 -20.37 -11.58
C THR A 11 -2.83 -21.81 -12.02
N LEU A 12 -1.90 -22.41 -12.76
CA LEU A 12 -1.97 -23.82 -13.15
C LEU A 12 -1.93 -24.78 -11.94
N ILE A 13 -1.07 -24.48 -10.95
CA ILE A 13 -0.93 -25.29 -9.73
C ILE A 13 -2.21 -25.21 -8.89
N LEU A 14 -2.73 -24.01 -8.65
CA LEU A 14 -3.96 -23.80 -7.87
C LEU A 14 -5.17 -24.45 -8.55
N GLY A 15 -5.29 -24.32 -9.88
CA GLY A 15 -6.33 -24.99 -10.67
C GLY A 15 -6.21 -26.51 -10.62
N GLY A 16 -4.99 -27.05 -10.67
CA GLY A 16 -4.72 -28.47 -10.54
C GLY A 16 -5.15 -29.03 -9.18
N ILE A 17 -4.80 -28.35 -8.08
CA ILE A 17 -5.11 -28.80 -6.72
C ILE A 17 -6.61 -28.72 -6.44
N ALA A 18 -7.26 -27.60 -6.77
CA ALA A 18 -8.68 -27.37 -6.47
C ALA A 18 -9.61 -28.34 -7.22
N PHE A 19 -9.22 -28.77 -8.42
CA PHE A 19 -10.08 -29.58 -9.30
C PHE A 19 -9.59 -31.02 -9.53
N TYR A 20 -8.47 -31.42 -8.94
CA TYR A 20 -8.03 -32.82 -8.87
C TYR A 20 -9.11 -33.81 -8.38
N PRO A 21 -10.01 -33.45 -7.42
CA PRO A 21 -11.07 -34.37 -6.98
C PRO A 21 -12.09 -34.71 -8.08
N LEU A 22 -12.32 -33.81 -9.05
CA LEU A 22 -13.26 -34.04 -10.16
C LEU A 22 -12.71 -34.99 -11.23
N LEU A 23 -11.39 -35.20 -11.26
CA LEU A 23 -10.73 -36.10 -12.21
C LEU A 23 -10.60 -37.53 -11.68
N ARG A 24 -10.90 -37.76 -10.39
CA ARG A 24 -10.94 -39.10 -9.82
C ARG A 24 -12.22 -39.81 -10.25
N LYS A 25 -12.07 -40.99 -10.85
CA LYS A 25 -13.21 -41.88 -11.15
C LYS A 25 -13.91 -42.24 -9.83
N PRO A 26 -15.26 -42.30 -9.78
CA PRO A 26 -15.94 -42.92 -8.66
C PRO A 26 -15.45 -44.37 -8.56
N SER A 27 -14.84 -44.72 -7.42
CA SER A 27 -14.28 -46.05 -7.20
C SER A 27 -15.36 -47.01 -6.72
N ASP A 28 -15.42 -48.22 -7.31
CA ASP A 28 -16.24 -49.38 -6.85
C ASP A 28 -16.04 -49.72 -5.35
N TYR A 29 -14.98 -49.20 -4.75
CA TYR A 29 -14.68 -49.24 -3.33
C TYR A 29 -15.88 -48.80 -2.45
N SER A 30 -16.74 -47.89 -2.92
CA SER A 30 -17.92 -47.48 -2.14
C SER A 30 -19.03 -48.53 -2.15
N GLN A 31 -19.15 -49.34 -3.19
CA GLN A 31 -20.24 -50.32 -3.34
C GLN A 31 -19.91 -51.61 -2.60
N GLN A 32 -18.68 -52.13 -2.76
CA GLN A 32 -18.20 -53.28 -1.97
C GLN A 32 -18.20 -53.01 -0.46
N LYS A 33 -17.88 -51.77 -0.03
CA LYS A 33 -17.89 -51.41 1.39
C LYS A 33 -19.31 -51.29 1.95
N ARG A 34 -20.29 -50.87 1.14
CA ARG A 34 -21.72 -50.86 1.51
C ARG A 34 -22.27 -52.27 1.67
N ASP A 35 -22.01 -53.16 0.71
CA ASP A 35 -22.48 -54.54 0.78
C ASP A 35 -21.86 -55.30 1.97
N ALA A 36 -20.60 -55.02 2.30
CA ALA A 36 -19.94 -55.57 3.48
C ALA A 36 -20.53 -55.03 4.80
N LEU A 37 -20.86 -53.73 4.87
CA LEU A 37 -21.53 -53.15 6.04
C LEU A 37 -22.95 -53.68 6.22
N ASN A 38 -23.73 -53.79 5.14
CA ASN A 38 -25.12 -54.29 5.21
C ASN A 38 -25.18 -55.73 5.73
N LYS A 39 -24.22 -56.57 5.31
CA LYS A 39 -24.08 -57.93 5.85
C LYS A 39 -23.71 -57.93 7.33
N ALA A 40 -22.80 -57.07 7.75
CA ALA A 40 -22.40 -56.98 9.15
C ALA A 40 -23.57 -56.57 10.07
N PHE A 41 -24.36 -55.58 9.66
CA PHE A 41 -25.57 -55.16 10.39
C PHE A 41 -26.63 -56.26 10.47
N TYR A 42 -26.80 -57.06 9.41
CA TYR A 42 -27.74 -58.18 9.43
C TYR A 42 -27.38 -59.22 10.50
N PHE A 43 -26.12 -59.62 10.59
CA PHE A 43 -25.68 -60.61 11.58
C PHE A 43 -25.77 -60.10 13.02
N ASP A 44 -25.48 -58.81 13.23
CA ASP A 44 -25.63 -58.15 14.52
C ASP A 44 -27.10 -58.14 14.97
N ARG A 45 -28.02 -57.79 14.07
CA ARG A 45 -29.45 -57.77 14.35
C ARG A 45 -30.04 -59.16 14.59
N LEU A 46 -29.50 -60.19 13.92
CA LEU A 46 -29.89 -61.58 14.15
C LEU A 46 -29.55 -62.03 15.58
N GLN A 47 -28.38 -61.63 16.08
CA GLN A 47 -27.94 -61.93 17.44
C GLN A 47 -28.77 -61.18 18.48
N GLU A 48 -29.16 -59.94 18.19
CA GLU A 48 -30.04 -59.15 19.04
C GLU A 48 -31.44 -59.78 19.15
N VAL A 49 -32.01 -60.24 18.04
CA VAL A 49 -33.30 -60.96 18.04
C VAL A 49 -33.24 -62.22 18.90
N GLU A 50 -32.16 -63.00 18.81
CA GLU A 50 -31.99 -64.19 19.66
C GLU A 50 -31.94 -63.84 21.15
N GLN A 51 -31.19 -62.79 21.51
CA GLN A 51 -31.12 -62.30 22.89
C GLN A 51 -32.45 -61.75 23.40
N GLU A 52 -33.21 -61.05 22.56
CA GLU A 52 -34.53 -60.52 22.93
C GLU A 52 -35.54 -61.65 23.15
N PHE A 53 -35.44 -62.75 22.40
CA PHE A 53 -36.27 -63.94 22.60
C PHE A 53 -35.92 -64.65 23.91
N GLU A 54 -34.63 -64.85 24.20
CA GLU A 54 -34.17 -65.42 25.48
C GLU A 54 -34.58 -64.56 26.68
N GLN A 55 -34.65 -63.23 26.50
CA GLN A 55 -35.12 -62.29 27.52
C GLN A 55 -36.65 -62.19 27.61
N GLY A 56 -37.39 -62.91 26.78
CA GLY A 56 -38.86 -62.89 26.73
C GLY A 56 -39.46 -61.57 26.24
N LYS A 57 -38.69 -60.74 25.53
CA LYS A 57 -39.15 -59.46 24.96
C LYS A 57 -39.90 -59.63 23.64
N ILE A 58 -39.61 -60.71 22.91
CA ILE A 58 -40.30 -61.08 21.68
C ILE A 58 -40.85 -62.50 21.83
N GLU A 59 -42.07 -62.73 21.34
CA GLU A 59 -42.79 -64.00 21.47
C GLU A 59 -42.42 -65.00 20.37
N ASP A 60 -41.97 -64.52 19.21
CA ASP A 60 -41.65 -65.33 18.03
C ASP A 60 -40.37 -64.86 17.34
N ALA A 61 -39.26 -65.54 17.63
CA ALA A 61 -37.97 -65.26 17.01
C ALA A 61 -37.93 -65.63 15.51
N GLU A 62 -38.71 -66.61 15.07
CA GLU A 62 -38.71 -67.06 13.67
C GLU A 62 -39.37 -66.01 12.78
N GLN A 63 -40.47 -65.40 13.25
CA GLN A 63 -41.11 -64.31 12.52
C GLN A 63 -40.18 -63.08 12.38
N ALA A 64 -39.49 -62.68 13.45
CA ALA A 64 -38.55 -61.56 13.42
C ALA A 64 -37.36 -61.82 12.47
N LYS A 65 -36.87 -63.06 12.42
CA LYS A 65 -35.81 -63.47 11.48
C LYS A 65 -36.28 -63.42 10.02
N LEU A 66 -37.53 -63.82 9.75
CA LEU A 66 -38.12 -63.77 8.40
C LEU A 66 -38.28 -62.33 7.91
N GLU A 67 -38.76 -61.42 8.75
CA GLU A 67 -38.88 -60.00 8.41
C GLU A 67 -37.51 -59.36 8.14
N LEU A 68 -36.50 -59.71 8.93
CA LEU A 68 -35.12 -59.25 8.72
C LEU A 68 -34.53 -59.75 7.39
N GLN A 69 -34.82 -61.01 7.00
CA GLN A 69 -34.41 -61.54 5.70
C GLN A 69 -35.09 -60.83 4.54
N GLN A 70 -36.39 -60.53 4.68
CA GLN A 70 -37.15 -59.83 3.66
C GLN A 70 -36.65 -58.38 3.49
N SER A 71 -36.42 -57.67 4.60
CA SER A 71 -35.83 -56.33 4.57
C SER A 71 -34.44 -56.32 3.93
N LEU A 72 -33.61 -57.33 4.19
CA LEU A 72 -32.29 -57.45 3.57
C LEU A 72 -32.40 -57.70 2.05
N LEU A 73 -33.38 -58.49 1.60
CA LEU A 73 -33.63 -58.71 0.18
C LEU A 73 -34.10 -57.42 -0.52
N ASP A 74 -34.93 -56.62 0.14
CA ASP A 74 -35.39 -55.33 -0.39
C ASP A 74 -34.27 -54.27 -0.43
N ASP A 75 -33.34 -54.31 0.54
CA ASP A 75 -32.20 -53.38 0.63
C ASP A 75 -30.99 -53.79 -0.25
N ILE A 76 -31.00 -54.99 -0.84
CA ILE A 76 -30.01 -55.39 -1.84
C ILE A 76 -30.53 -54.94 -3.22
N PRO A 77 -29.94 -53.89 -3.83
CA PRO A 77 -30.39 -53.45 -5.14
C PRO A 77 -30.25 -54.60 -6.13
N ALA A 78 -31.37 -54.97 -6.77
CA ALA A 78 -31.42 -56.01 -7.80
C ALA A 78 -30.26 -55.81 -8.80
N GLN A 79 -29.44 -56.86 -8.96
CA GLN A 79 -28.22 -56.80 -9.76
C GLN A 79 -28.48 -56.23 -11.16
N GLY A 80 -27.73 -55.19 -11.51
CA GLY A 80 -27.27 -55.01 -12.89
C GLY A 80 -28.20 -54.31 -13.86
N SER A 81 -28.95 -53.27 -13.45
CA SER A 81 -29.23 -52.22 -14.44
C SER A 81 -27.92 -51.47 -14.64
N PRO A 82 -27.29 -51.46 -15.84
CA PRO A 82 -26.23 -50.50 -16.08
C PRO A 82 -26.91 -49.15 -15.97
N ALA A 83 -26.66 -48.44 -14.87
CA ALA A 83 -26.92 -47.02 -14.85
C ALA A 83 -26.16 -46.48 -16.06
N THR A 84 -26.88 -46.12 -17.12
CA THR A 84 -26.35 -45.30 -18.19
C THR A 84 -26.04 -43.98 -17.53
N VAL A 85 -24.89 -43.91 -16.85
CA VAL A 85 -24.31 -42.65 -16.44
C VAL A 85 -23.99 -42.01 -17.77
N SER A 86 -24.93 -41.21 -18.26
CA SER A 86 -24.73 -40.28 -19.36
C SER A 86 -23.37 -39.64 -19.07
N LYS A 87 -22.37 -40.00 -19.89
CA LYS A 87 -21.04 -39.40 -19.79
C LYS A 87 -21.26 -37.94 -20.12
N SER A 88 -21.53 -37.14 -19.09
CA SER A 88 -21.84 -35.73 -19.23
C SER A 88 -20.60 -35.04 -19.77
N HIS A 89 -20.55 -34.93 -21.10
CA HIS A 89 -19.52 -34.22 -21.81
C HIS A 89 -19.53 -32.72 -21.46
N TRP A 90 -20.58 -32.26 -20.77
CA TRP A 90 -20.72 -30.92 -20.22
C TRP A 90 -19.71 -30.58 -19.13
N GLY A 91 -19.19 -31.55 -18.38
CA GLY A 91 -18.11 -31.27 -17.41
C GLY A 91 -16.82 -30.82 -18.08
N LYS A 92 -16.44 -31.48 -19.20
CA LYS A 92 -15.21 -31.14 -19.95
C LYS A 92 -15.37 -29.91 -20.83
N VAL A 93 -16.54 -29.72 -21.44
CA VAL A 93 -16.83 -28.54 -22.29
C VAL A 93 -17.03 -27.30 -21.44
N GLY A 94 -17.70 -27.41 -20.28
CA GLY A 94 -17.81 -26.32 -19.31
C GLY A 94 -16.45 -25.90 -18.75
N PHE A 95 -15.55 -26.86 -18.50
CA PHE A 95 -14.18 -26.60 -18.06
C PHE A 95 -13.34 -25.84 -19.10
N MET A 96 -13.38 -26.26 -20.36
CA MET A 96 -12.68 -25.56 -21.45
C MET A 96 -13.22 -24.15 -21.69
N SER A 97 -14.53 -23.96 -21.53
CA SER A 97 -15.19 -22.65 -21.63
C SER A 97 -14.77 -21.72 -20.48
N LEU A 98 -14.67 -22.23 -19.25
CA LEU A 98 -14.25 -21.45 -18.09
C LEU A 98 -12.80 -20.99 -18.18
N ILE A 99 -11.88 -21.86 -18.62
CA ILE A 99 -10.47 -21.50 -18.85
C ILE A 99 -10.36 -20.45 -19.97
N ALA A 100 -11.11 -20.64 -21.06
CA ALA A 100 -11.14 -19.67 -22.15
C ALA A 100 -11.69 -18.32 -21.67
N LEU A 101 -12.75 -18.30 -20.85
CA LEU A 101 -13.32 -17.09 -20.26
C LEU A 101 -12.30 -16.38 -19.36
N ILE A 102 -11.62 -17.10 -18.47
CA ILE A 102 -10.59 -16.53 -17.59
C ILE A 102 -9.42 -15.97 -18.41
N GLY A 103 -8.99 -16.67 -19.46
CA GLY A 103 -7.95 -16.20 -20.37
C GLY A 103 -8.35 -14.94 -21.14
N VAL A 104 -9.60 -14.88 -21.62
CA VAL A 104 -10.14 -13.71 -22.33
C VAL A 104 -10.33 -12.53 -21.41
N VAL A 105 -10.87 -12.74 -20.19
CA VAL A 105 -11.06 -11.68 -19.20
C VAL A 105 -9.72 -11.17 -18.69
N GLY A 106 -8.79 -12.08 -18.33
CA GLY A 106 -7.43 -11.70 -17.92
C GLY A 106 -6.65 -11.00 -19.03
N GLY A 107 -6.77 -11.47 -20.27
CA GLY A 107 -6.20 -10.84 -21.45
C GLY A 107 -6.81 -9.46 -21.72
N GLY A 108 -8.13 -9.30 -21.59
CA GLY A 108 -8.84 -8.02 -21.76
C GLY A 108 -8.44 -6.99 -20.69
N VAL A 109 -8.41 -7.40 -19.42
CA VAL A 109 -7.94 -6.55 -18.32
C VAL A 109 -6.47 -6.17 -18.53
N TYR A 110 -5.61 -7.10 -18.95
CA TYR A 110 -4.22 -6.78 -19.28
C TYR A 110 -4.09 -5.83 -20.48
N TRP A 111 -4.92 -5.99 -21.51
CA TRP A 111 -4.84 -5.10 -22.66
C TRP A 111 -5.29 -3.68 -22.31
N GLN A 112 -6.29 -3.57 -21.42
CA GLN A 112 -6.78 -2.31 -20.86
C GLN A 112 -5.78 -1.65 -19.90
N VAL A 113 -5.03 -2.41 -19.10
CA VAL A 113 -4.14 -1.88 -18.06
C VAL A 113 -2.67 -1.80 -18.51
N GLY A 114 -2.18 -2.80 -19.24
CA GLY A 114 -0.75 -3.06 -19.45
C GLY A 114 -0.12 -2.44 -20.70
N SER A 115 -0.86 -2.27 -21.81
CA SER A 115 -0.29 -1.70 -23.04
C SER A 115 -0.32 -0.16 -23.08
N TRP A 116 -1.24 0.45 -22.32
CA TRP A 116 -1.42 1.90 -22.31
C TRP A 116 -0.54 2.62 -21.27
N PHE A 117 -0.22 1.95 -20.16
CA PHE A 117 0.32 2.60 -18.97
C PHE A 117 1.83 2.93 -19.03
N SER A 118 2.67 2.14 -19.71
CA SER A 118 4.13 2.38 -19.70
C SER A 118 4.63 3.28 -20.84
N GLY A 119 4.01 3.26 -22.02
CA GLY A 119 4.47 4.03 -23.19
C GLY A 119 3.86 5.42 -23.29
N THR A 120 2.55 5.55 -23.03
CA THR A 120 1.84 6.82 -23.27
C THR A 120 1.87 7.78 -22.08
N MET A 121 2.17 7.30 -20.86
CA MET A 121 2.39 8.17 -19.69
C MET A 121 3.70 8.96 -19.80
N LEU A 122 4.76 8.38 -20.40
CA LEU A 122 6.08 9.01 -20.47
C LEU A 122 6.14 10.15 -21.50
N GLU A 123 5.37 10.05 -22.58
CA GLU A 123 5.28 11.10 -23.60
C GLU A 123 4.27 12.17 -23.19
N LYS A 124 3.18 11.77 -22.51
CA LYS A 124 2.26 12.71 -21.85
C LYS A 124 2.88 13.39 -20.63
N SER A 125 3.87 12.81 -19.94
CA SER A 125 4.48 13.43 -18.75
C SER A 125 5.31 14.66 -19.13
N HIS A 126 6.06 14.63 -20.23
CA HIS A 126 6.79 15.82 -20.70
C HIS A 126 5.83 16.96 -21.11
N GLN A 127 4.74 16.64 -21.82
CA GLN A 127 3.70 17.63 -22.16
C GLN A 127 2.98 18.16 -20.91
N LYS A 128 2.71 17.29 -19.93
CA LYS A 128 2.14 17.69 -18.63
C LYS A 128 3.10 18.54 -17.81
N LEU A 129 4.41 18.27 -17.86
CA LEU A 129 5.40 19.01 -17.10
C LEU A 129 5.49 20.47 -17.60
N ALA A 130 5.53 20.68 -18.92
CA ALA A 130 5.47 22.02 -19.50
C ALA A 130 4.17 22.76 -19.11
N TYR A 131 3.03 22.06 -19.10
CA TYR A 131 1.77 22.61 -18.60
C TYR A 131 1.87 23.09 -17.14
N PHE A 132 2.44 22.28 -16.24
CA PHE A 132 2.59 22.66 -14.82
C PHE A 132 3.56 23.83 -14.62
N TYR A 133 4.64 23.91 -15.38
CA TYR A 133 5.55 25.06 -15.35
C TYR A 133 4.90 26.36 -15.85
N GLU A 134 3.94 26.30 -16.77
CA GLU A 134 3.14 27.46 -17.12
C GLU A 134 2.10 27.78 -16.04
N ARG A 135 1.42 26.75 -15.51
CA ARG A 135 0.37 26.92 -14.50
C ARG A 135 0.90 27.53 -13.20
N ILE A 136 2.09 27.15 -12.74
CA ILE A 136 2.69 27.70 -11.51
C ILE A 136 3.01 29.21 -11.63
N LYS A 137 3.10 29.78 -12.85
CA LYS A 137 3.25 31.24 -13.02
C LYS A 137 1.99 32.01 -12.63
N SER A 138 0.84 31.33 -12.61
CA SER A 138 -0.46 31.89 -12.21
C SER A 138 -0.86 31.54 -10.78
N GLU A 139 0.04 30.95 -9.99
CA GLU A 139 -0.23 30.46 -8.63
C GLU A 139 -0.74 31.54 -7.68
N GLU A 140 -0.23 32.78 -7.80
CA GLU A 140 -0.67 33.90 -6.96
C GLU A 140 -2.14 34.29 -7.19
N SER A 141 -2.64 34.15 -8.41
CA SER A 141 -4.01 34.49 -8.78
C SER A 141 -4.97 33.31 -8.74
N GLU A 142 -4.48 32.10 -9.01
CA GLU A 142 -5.26 30.88 -9.10
C GLU A 142 -4.42 29.70 -8.58
N PRO A 143 -4.49 29.39 -7.27
CA PRO A 143 -3.66 28.34 -6.68
C PRO A 143 -3.91 26.97 -7.31
N LEU A 144 -2.85 26.17 -7.41
CA LEU A 144 -2.94 24.77 -7.82
C LEU A 144 -3.69 23.96 -6.75
N SER A 145 -4.63 23.12 -7.19
CA SER A 145 -5.24 22.15 -6.29
C SER A 145 -4.22 21.11 -5.82
N GLU A 146 -4.46 20.49 -4.67
CA GLU A 146 -3.62 19.40 -4.15
C GLU A 146 -3.45 18.25 -5.16
N GLN A 147 -4.51 17.96 -5.95
CA GLN A 147 -4.46 16.98 -7.02
C GLN A 147 -3.50 17.39 -8.15
N GLU A 148 -3.48 18.68 -8.52
CA GLU A 148 -2.55 19.19 -9.54
C GLU A 148 -1.12 19.22 -9.01
N LEU A 149 -0.89 19.61 -7.75
CA LEU A 149 0.42 19.57 -7.10
C LEU A 149 0.99 18.14 -7.07
N ASN A 150 0.15 17.16 -6.71
CA ASN A 150 0.53 15.75 -6.76
C ASN A 150 0.88 15.28 -8.18
N GLN A 151 0.09 15.67 -9.19
CA GLN A 151 0.39 15.34 -10.59
C GLN A 151 1.69 15.99 -11.07
N PHE A 152 1.97 17.22 -10.64
CA PHE A 152 3.21 17.91 -10.94
C PHE A 152 4.40 17.17 -10.30
N ALA A 153 4.30 16.82 -9.02
CA ALA A 153 5.35 16.07 -8.33
C ALA A 153 5.62 14.71 -9.01
N VAL A 154 4.59 14.00 -9.45
CA VAL A 154 4.75 12.75 -10.21
C VAL A 154 5.44 12.98 -11.56
N ALA A 155 5.00 13.98 -12.33
CA ALA A 155 5.60 14.29 -13.63
C ALA A 155 7.09 14.66 -13.47
N LEU A 156 7.42 15.44 -12.44
CA LEU A 156 8.78 15.88 -12.15
C LEU A 156 9.67 14.71 -11.67
N ARG A 157 9.16 13.79 -10.86
CA ARG A 157 9.89 12.56 -10.48
C ARG A 157 10.21 11.68 -11.69
N VAL A 158 9.29 11.58 -12.66
CA VAL A 158 9.53 10.84 -13.90
C VAL A 158 10.61 11.51 -14.74
N GLU A 159 10.61 12.84 -14.81
CA GLU A 159 11.66 13.61 -15.50
C GLU A 159 13.04 13.38 -14.88
N LEU A 160 13.13 13.49 -13.55
CA LEU A 160 14.36 13.34 -12.78
C LEU A 160 15.01 11.96 -12.89
N GLN A 161 14.26 10.92 -13.33
CA GLN A 161 14.87 9.64 -13.68
C GLN A 161 15.77 9.73 -14.92
N LYS A 162 15.47 10.64 -15.85
CA LYS A 162 16.27 10.90 -17.06
C LYS A 162 17.32 11.97 -16.82
N THR A 163 16.99 12.97 -16.01
CA THR A 163 17.85 14.13 -15.71
C THR A 163 18.21 14.20 -14.22
N PRO A 164 18.88 13.17 -13.65
CA PRO A 164 19.15 13.11 -12.20
C PRO A 164 20.10 14.20 -11.69
N GLN A 165 20.77 14.92 -12.59
CA GLN A 165 21.70 16.01 -12.30
C GLN A 165 21.03 17.40 -12.37
N ASP A 166 19.72 17.48 -12.63
CA ASP A 166 18.99 18.75 -12.68
C ASP A 166 18.63 19.22 -11.26
N ASP A 167 19.50 20.04 -10.69
CA ASP A 167 19.37 20.62 -9.35
C ASP A 167 18.11 21.47 -9.18
N LYS A 168 17.69 22.18 -10.24
CA LYS A 168 16.50 23.04 -10.21
C LYS A 168 15.23 22.21 -10.12
N SER A 169 15.18 21.11 -10.86
CA SER A 169 14.05 20.17 -10.80
C SER A 169 13.97 19.46 -9.45
N TRP A 170 15.11 19.09 -8.84
CA TRP A 170 15.12 18.61 -7.45
C TRP A 170 14.64 19.67 -6.46
N PHE A 171 15.06 20.92 -6.62
CA PHE A 171 14.63 22.01 -5.75
C PHE A 171 13.12 22.30 -5.89
N MET A 172 12.58 22.25 -7.11
CA MET A 172 11.13 22.36 -7.36
C MET A 172 10.37 21.20 -6.72
N LEU A 173 10.87 19.97 -6.84
CA LEU A 173 10.24 18.81 -6.21
C LEU A 173 10.20 18.96 -4.68
N GLY A 174 11.24 19.56 -4.10
CA GLY A 174 11.27 19.89 -2.66
C GLY A 174 10.19 20.90 -2.27
N GLN A 175 10.01 21.96 -3.07
CA GLN A 175 8.93 22.95 -2.86
C GLN A 175 7.55 22.32 -2.96
N LEU A 176 7.34 21.42 -3.93
CA LEU A 176 6.09 20.66 -4.06
C LEU A 176 5.86 19.76 -2.85
N GLY A 177 6.92 19.13 -2.31
CA GLY A 177 6.84 18.37 -1.06
C GLY A 177 6.36 19.21 0.10
N MET A 178 6.91 20.42 0.28
CA MET A 178 6.46 21.37 1.31
C MET A 178 4.99 21.77 1.11
N ALA A 179 4.56 22.05 -0.11
CA ALA A 179 3.19 22.43 -0.42
C ALA A 179 2.17 21.30 -0.19
N LEU A 180 2.63 20.05 -0.32
CA LEU A 180 1.84 18.84 -0.08
C LEU A 180 1.92 18.33 1.36
N ASP A 181 2.59 19.05 2.26
CA ASP A 181 2.90 18.60 3.64
C ASP A 181 3.65 17.24 3.69
N ASP A 182 4.36 16.91 2.60
CA ASP A 182 5.21 15.72 2.48
C ASP A 182 6.66 16.11 2.85
N GLY A 183 6.91 16.15 4.16
CA GLY A 183 8.21 16.52 4.71
C GLY A 183 9.36 15.61 4.26
N GLN A 184 9.09 14.31 4.02
CA GLN A 184 10.10 13.38 3.55
C GLN A 184 10.49 13.66 2.10
N LEU A 185 9.50 13.88 1.23
CA LEU A 185 9.77 14.29 -0.16
C LEU A 185 10.55 15.60 -0.21
N ALA A 186 10.16 16.57 0.62
CA ALA A 186 10.85 17.86 0.71
C ALA A 186 12.31 17.66 1.13
N LEU A 187 12.55 16.87 2.18
CA LEU A 187 13.87 16.58 2.71
C LEU A 187 14.77 15.92 1.67
N ASP A 188 14.31 14.84 1.04
CA ASP A 188 15.10 14.08 0.06
C ASP A 188 15.43 14.94 -1.16
N SER A 189 14.47 15.73 -1.62
CA SER A 189 14.63 16.55 -2.82
C SER A 189 15.54 17.75 -2.58
N PHE A 190 15.39 18.47 -1.46
CA PHE A 190 16.30 19.57 -1.11
C PHE A 190 17.70 19.07 -0.77
N SER A 191 17.83 17.91 -0.11
CA SER A 191 19.12 17.24 0.10
C SER A 191 19.82 17.01 -1.24
N LYS A 192 19.10 16.48 -2.23
CA LYS A 192 19.66 16.22 -3.55
C LYS A 192 20.05 17.50 -4.28
N ALA A 193 19.21 18.53 -4.27
CA ALA A 193 19.52 19.83 -4.86
C ALA A 193 20.78 20.47 -4.23
N SER A 194 20.87 20.44 -2.89
CA SER A 194 22.02 20.95 -2.13
C SER A 194 23.31 20.18 -2.42
N GLN A 195 23.23 18.85 -2.61
CA GLN A 195 24.39 18.04 -3.00
C GLN A 195 24.88 18.35 -4.42
N LEU A 196 23.96 18.63 -5.36
CA LEU A 196 24.29 18.97 -6.74
C LEU A 196 24.90 20.38 -6.87
N GLN A 197 24.44 21.32 -6.05
CA GLN A 197 24.93 22.71 -6.02
C GLN A 197 25.30 23.12 -4.59
N PRO A 198 26.46 22.67 -4.06
CA PRO A 198 26.85 22.88 -2.66
C PRO A 198 27.13 24.36 -2.32
N ASP A 199 27.39 25.21 -3.31
CA ASP A 199 27.62 26.64 -3.09
C ASP A 199 26.33 27.47 -3.14
N ASN A 200 25.20 26.84 -3.53
CA ASN A 200 23.92 27.51 -3.59
C ASN A 200 23.31 27.65 -2.18
N LEU A 201 23.44 28.84 -1.60
CA LEU A 201 22.94 29.14 -0.26
C LEU A 201 21.43 28.95 -0.10
N GLN A 202 20.65 29.20 -1.15
CA GLN A 202 19.19 29.00 -1.10
C GLN A 202 18.85 27.52 -0.93
N TYR A 203 19.58 26.63 -1.60
CA TYR A 203 19.34 25.18 -1.52
C TYR A 203 19.75 24.64 -0.16
N LYS A 204 20.91 25.08 0.35
CA LYS A 204 21.35 24.79 1.72
C LYS A 204 20.34 25.29 2.75
N LEU A 205 19.81 26.50 2.58
CA LEU A 205 18.86 27.08 3.51
C LEU A 205 17.53 26.31 3.55
N ARG A 206 16.97 25.95 2.40
CA ARG A 206 15.74 25.12 2.34
C ARG A 206 15.98 23.73 2.91
N TYR A 207 17.13 23.11 2.64
CA TYR A 207 17.49 21.83 3.25
C TYR A 207 17.59 21.93 4.78
N ALA A 208 18.29 22.94 5.29
CA ALA A 208 18.38 23.22 6.72
C ALA A 208 17.01 23.46 7.35
N GLN A 209 16.13 24.20 6.67
CA GLN A 209 14.77 24.45 7.12
C GLN A 209 14.02 23.14 7.37
N VAL A 210 13.95 22.23 6.38
CA VAL A 210 13.21 20.97 6.54
C VAL A 210 13.80 20.11 7.65
N LEU A 211 15.13 20.07 7.78
CA LEU A 211 15.82 19.36 8.86
C LEU A 211 15.45 19.90 10.26
N LEU A 212 15.36 21.22 10.42
CA LEU A 212 15.03 21.86 11.71
C LEU A 212 13.59 21.56 12.16
N PHE A 213 12.67 21.35 11.22
CA PHE A 213 11.28 20.96 11.49
C PHE A 213 11.08 19.43 11.58
N SER A 214 12.12 18.62 11.36
CA SER A 214 12.04 17.16 11.53
C SER A 214 11.75 16.77 12.98
N ALA A 215 11.12 15.63 13.17
CA ALA A 215 10.92 15.04 14.51
C ALA A 215 12.20 14.38 15.06
N ASP A 216 13.17 14.03 14.20
CA ASP A 216 14.43 13.40 14.62
C ASP A 216 15.40 14.46 15.18
N PRO A 217 15.87 14.32 16.44
CA PRO A 217 16.88 15.22 17.00
C PRO A 217 18.18 15.30 16.20
N LYS A 218 18.59 14.22 15.51
CA LYS A 218 19.79 14.21 14.67
C LYS A 218 19.62 15.09 13.44
N ASP A 219 18.43 15.04 12.83
CA ASP A 219 18.11 15.91 11.70
C ASP A 219 18.15 17.36 12.13
N LYS A 220 17.57 17.70 13.29
CA LYS A 220 17.63 19.07 13.84
C LYS A 220 19.07 19.53 14.04
N GLU A 221 19.93 18.71 14.64
CA GLU A 221 21.35 19.03 14.82
C GLU A 221 22.06 19.27 13.47
N GLN A 222 21.79 18.42 12.48
CA GLN A 222 22.32 18.60 11.14
C GLN A 222 21.82 19.90 10.50
N GLY A 223 20.52 20.20 10.64
CA GLY A 223 19.89 21.42 10.14
C GLY A 223 20.54 22.67 10.72
N GLU A 224 20.85 22.66 12.02
CA GLU A 224 21.58 23.76 12.67
C GLU A 224 22.98 23.96 12.11
N ASN A 225 23.69 22.86 11.85
CA ASN A 225 25.04 22.94 11.29
C ASN A 225 25.01 23.54 9.88
N VAL A 226 24.08 23.10 9.02
CA VAL A 226 23.89 23.66 7.68
C VAL A 226 23.45 25.13 7.77
N LEU A 227 22.54 25.47 8.68
CA LEU A 227 22.11 26.86 8.88
C LEU A 227 23.27 27.78 9.30
N LYS A 228 24.15 27.32 10.21
CA LYS A 228 25.35 28.05 10.61
C LYS A 228 26.30 28.26 9.44
N GLU A 229 26.43 27.31 8.52
CA GLU A 229 27.21 27.50 7.29
C GLU A 229 26.61 28.60 6.41
N VAL A 230 25.29 28.60 6.19
CA VAL A 230 24.61 29.63 5.40
C VAL A 230 24.86 31.02 6.00
N ILE A 231 24.65 31.17 7.31
CA ILE A 231 24.84 32.45 8.02
C ILE A 231 26.31 32.88 8.01
N ARG A 232 27.27 31.95 8.03
CA ARG A 232 28.70 32.28 7.94
C ARG A 232 29.08 32.89 6.59
N VAL A 233 28.39 32.48 5.51
CA VAL A 233 28.64 33.01 4.16
C VAL A 233 27.84 34.30 3.93
N ASP A 234 26.57 34.31 4.33
CA ASP A 234 25.69 35.46 4.21
C ASP A 234 25.07 35.83 5.56
N HIS A 235 25.76 36.73 6.29
CA HIS A 235 25.32 37.25 7.58
C HIS A 235 24.08 38.13 7.50
N THR A 236 23.67 38.54 6.29
CA THR A 236 22.53 39.44 6.06
C THR A 236 21.28 38.70 5.60
N ASN A 237 21.34 37.37 5.49
CA ASN A 237 20.23 36.55 5.06
C ASN A 237 19.10 36.57 6.11
N VAL A 238 18.09 37.39 5.86
CA VAL A 238 16.92 37.59 6.74
C VAL A 238 16.19 36.27 7.03
N GLU A 239 16.08 35.37 6.05
CA GLU A 239 15.42 34.07 6.23
C GLU A 239 16.24 33.13 7.12
N ALA A 240 17.56 33.07 6.93
CA ALA A 240 18.45 32.30 7.79
C ALA A 240 18.47 32.83 9.24
N LEU A 241 18.48 34.16 9.42
CA LEU A 241 18.37 34.79 10.74
C LEU A 241 17.02 34.45 11.40
N GLY A 242 15.94 34.42 10.63
CA GLY A 242 14.62 34.00 11.11
C GLY A 242 14.62 32.55 11.64
N LEU A 243 15.20 31.61 10.89
CA LEU A 243 15.34 30.22 11.31
C LEU A 243 16.23 30.08 12.55
N LEU A 244 17.32 30.84 12.62
CA LEU A 244 18.22 30.83 13.78
C LEU A 244 17.51 31.32 15.04
N ALA A 245 16.76 32.41 14.94
CA ALA A 245 16.03 32.97 16.06
C ALA A 245 14.92 32.02 16.54
N PHE A 246 14.19 31.40 15.61
CA PHE A 246 13.18 30.39 15.95
C PHE A 246 13.81 29.18 16.65
N ASN A 247 14.92 28.65 16.13
CA ASN A 247 15.61 27.53 16.75
C ASN A 247 16.16 27.87 18.15
N ALA A 248 16.66 29.09 18.35
CA ALA A 248 17.10 29.56 19.67
C ALA A 248 15.91 29.63 20.65
N PHE A 249 14.76 30.12 20.19
CA PHE A 249 13.54 30.20 21.00
C PHE A 249 13.05 28.81 21.43
N GLU A 250 13.02 27.85 20.52
CA GLU A 250 12.63 26.45 20.80
C GLU A 250 13.58 25.78 21.81
N LYS A 251 14.84 26.21 21.86
CA LYS A 251 15.83 25.75 22.84
C LYS A 251 15.84 26.55 24.14
N GLU A 252 14.85 27.42 24.33
CA GLU A 252 14.72 28.30 25.50
C GLU A 252 15.88 29.30 25.66
N ASP A 253 16.71 29.49 24.62
CA ASP A 253 17.68 30.59 24.54
C ASP A 253 16.98 31.85 24.05
N TYR A 254 16.07 32.35 24.90
CA TYR A 254 15.22 33.49 24.59
C TYR A 254 16.03 34.76 24.37
N LYS A 255 17.16 34.90 25.08
CA LYS A 255 18.09 36.01 24.88
C LYS A 255 18.66 36.00 23.46
N MET A 256 19.18 34.85 22.98
CA MET A 256 19.68 34.74 21.61
C MET A 256 18.57 34.96 20.58
N ALA A 257 17.38 34.41 20.81
CA ALA A 257 16.23 34.60 19.92
C ALA A 257 15.88 36.09 19.75
N ALA A 258 15.71 36.81 20.86
CA ALA A 258 15.40 38.24 20.85
C ALA A 258 16.48 39.09 20.16
N MET A 259 17.76 38.79 20.40
CA MET A 259 18.87 39.48 19.73
C MET A 259 18.87 39.25 18.22
N THR A 260 18.67 38.00 17.78
CA THR A 260 18.68 37.64 16.35
C THR A 260 17.49 38.24 15.61
N TRP A 261 16.27 38.21 16.18
CA TRP A 261 15.12 38.91 15.60
C TRP A 261 15.33 40.44 15.57
N GLY A 262 15.99 41.01 16.58
CA GLY A 262 16.36 42.43 16.56
C GLY A 262 17.35 42.79 15.44
N MET A 263 18.29 41.89 15.11
CA MET A 263 19.18 42.04 13.95
C MET A 263 18.40 41.95 12.63
N MET A 264 17.46 41.00 12.55
CA MET A 264 16.59 40.82 11.39
C MET A 264 15.79 42.10 11.07
N LEU A 265 15.19 42.75 12.08
CA LEU A 265 14.44 44.01 11.90
C LEU A 265 15.29 45.15 11.34
N LYS A 266 16.58 45.22 11.70
CA LYS A 266 17.50 46.24 11.18
C LYS A 266 17.86 46.05 9.70
N LEU A 267 17.73 44.83 9.19
CA LEU A 267 18.04 44.48 7.80
C LEU A 267 16.81 44.55 6.89
N MET A 268 15.61 44.55 7.46
CA MET A 268 14.36 44.60 6.72
C MET A 268 13.94 46.04 6.40
N PRO A 269 13.27 46.28 5.25
CA PRO A 269 12.60 47.56 4.98
C PRO A 269 11.64 47.95 6.09
N GLU A 270 11.42 49.25 6.31
CA GLU A 270 10.52 49.76 7.36
C GLU A 270 9.03 49.47 7.07
N ASP A 271 8.66 49.29 5.81
CA ASP A 271 7.30 49.00 5.34
C ASP A 271 7.02 47.49 5.14
N ASP A 272 7.96 46.61 5.52
CA ASP A 272 7.79 45.17 5.38
C ASP A 272 6.65 44.66 6.30
N SER A 273 5.68 43.97 5.70
CA SER A 273 4.46 43.48 6.37
C SER A 273 4.74 42.48 7.50
N ARG A 274 5.93 41.89 7.56
CA ARG A 274 6.31 40.90 8.57
C ARG A 274 6.89 41.51 9.84
N ARG A 275 7.32 42.79 9.82
CA ARG A 275 7.93 43.46 11.00
C ARG A 275 7.07 43.34 12.26
N PRO A 276 5.75 43.58 12.25
CA PRO A 276 4.93 43.50 13.46
C PRO A 276 4.88 42.09 14.07
N THR A 277 5.08 41.04 13.26
CA THR A 277 5.18 39.67 13.75
C THR A 277 6.50 39.43 14.46
N ILE A 278 7.61 39.90 13.89
CA ILE A 278 8.95 39.76 14.46
C ILE A 278 9.06 40.55 15.77
N GLU A 279 8.50 41.76 15.83
CA GLU A 279 8.45 42.55 17.06
C GLU A 279 7.70 41.82 18.19
N ARG A 280 6.56 41.18 17.88
CA ARG A 280 5.83 40.34 18.84
C ARG A 280 6.66 39.14 19.28
N SER A 281 7.38 38.49 18.37
CA SER A 281 8.30 37.39 18.72
C SER A 281 9.40 37.84 19.69
N ILE A 282 9.98 39.03 19.48
CA ILE A 282 10.95 39.62 20.42
C ILE A 282 10.32 39.83 21.79
N GLN A 283 9.12 40.43 21.86
CA GLN A 283 8.45 40.65 23.15
C GLN A 283 8.16 39.33 23.87
N SER A 284 7.72 38.30 23.14
CA SER A 284 7.49 36.96 23.68
C SER A 284 8.76 36.34 24.28
N ALA A 285 9.89 36.38 23.56
CA ALA A 285 11.16 35.93 24.08
C ALA A 285 11.59 36.70 25.34
N LEU A 286 11.47 38.02 25.33
CA LEU A 286 11.84 38.85 26.49
C LEU A 286 10.95 38.59 27.71
N SER A 287 9.67 38.21 27.53
CA SER A 287 8.83 37.77 28.64
C SER A 287 9.26 36.41 29.19
N MET A 288 9.52 35.43 28.32
CA MET A 288 9.93 34.09 28.76
C MET A 288 11.29 34.11 29.48
N GLU A 289 12.22 34.95 29.02
CA GLU A 289 13.52 35.16 29.70
C GLU A 289 13.35 35.69 31.13
N LYS A 290 12.40 36.61 31.34
CA LYS A 290 12.11 37.17 32.68
C LYS A 290 11.46 36.15 33.61
N ASP A 291 10.72 35.20 33.05
CA ASP A 291 10.10 34.13 33.84
C ASP A 291 11.11 33.01 34.15
N ASN A 292 12.07 32.74 33.26
CA ASN A 292 13.14 31.76 33.48
C ASN A 292 14.21 32.22 34.50
N THR A 293 14.28 33.53 34.78
CA THR A 293 15.26 34.13 35.70
C THR A 293 14.73 34.34 37.12
N LYS A 294 13.47 33.96 37.40
CA LYS A 294 12.82 34.02 38.72
C LYS A 294 12.78 32.66 39.40
#